data_AF-A0A6L7VWP2-F1
#
_entry.id   AF-A0A6L7VWP2-F1
#
_cell.length_a   1.000
_cell.length_b   1.000
_cell.length_c   1.000
_cell.angle_alpha   90.00
_cell.angle_beta   90.00
_cell.angle_gamma   90.00
#
_symmetry.space_group_name_H-M   'P 1'
#
loop_
_entity.id
_entity.type
_entity.pdbx_description
1 polymer ?
#
loop_
_entity_poly.entity_id
_entity_poly.type
_entity_poly.pdbx_seq_one_letter_code
_entity_poly.pdbx_strand_id
1 'polypeptide(L)'
;MTTFVPPKQDFPLLVNREPIVYLDNAATTQKPEVVINALVDYYSQNNANVHRGVHQISDEATGMFEDARKTVAKFVNASAPDQILFTRGTTESLNLVAYTYAPTVLNDQTTVLITEMEHHSNFVPWQLICECMGAKLLAVKVNSDGTLNLDHFRELLRSNQVAIVAMTHVSNVLGTINPIREITDLAHENGAIVVIDGAQAAAHVDLDVQELDSDFYAFSSHKMYGPTGFGILYGRAELLREMGPWQGGGEMIKHVSLEKTTFQEPPHKFEAGTPDISGAIGLAAAIEYLAQQQSCGLSEFEEQLLSFATDTLLKIDGLRVIGTAAEKCGALSFLVDGTHPHDVGTLLNEQQVAVRTGHHCAIPLMEALGIPGTVRASFGLYNSKKDVDRLYEALKTAIRILRK
;
A
#
# COMPACT_ATOMS: atom_id res chain seq x y z
N MET A 1 12.33 15.41 -24.56
CA MET A 1 11.56 14.65 -23.55
C MET A 1 10.15 14.51 -24.10
N THR A 2 9.69 13.29 -24.32
CA THR A 2 8.30 13.00 -24.73
C THR A 2 7.39 13.28 -23.54
N THR A 3 6.40 14.16 -23.71
CA THR A 3 5.38 14.42 -22.70
C THR A 3 4.61 13.14 -22.42
N PHE A 4 4.54 12.70 -21.16
CA PHE A 4 3.71 11.56 -20.77
C PHE A 4 2.24 11.82 -21.15
N VAL A 5 1.59 10.83 -21.75
CA VAL A 5 0.18 10.90 -22.14
C VAL A 5 -0.59 9.86 -21.33
N PRO A 6 -1.53 10.29 -20.46
CA PRO A 6 -2.32 9.36 -19.64
C PRO A 6 -3.04 8.32 -20.51
N PRO A 7 -2.81 7.01 -20.30
CA PRO A 7 -3.33 5.96 -21.17
C PRO A 7 -4.76 5.54 -20.77
N LYS A 8 -5.70 6.51 -20.66
CA LYS A 8 -7.07 6.25 -20.19
C LYS A 8 -7.81 5.21 -21.05
N GLN A 9 -7.47 5.11 -22.33
CA GLN A 9 -8.02 4.11 -23.26
C GLN A 9 -7.69 2.67 -22.87
N ASP A 10 -6.60 2.44 -22.12
CA ASP A 10 -6.20 1.10 -21.68
C ASP A 10 -7.08 0.60 -20.53
N PHE A 11 -8.00 1.43 -19.99
CA PHE A 11 -8.83 1.14 -18.83
C PHE A 11 -10.31 1.04 -19.21
N PRO A 12 -10.82 -0.17 -19.53
CA PRO A 12 -12.18 -0.35 -20.04
C PRO A 12 -13.28 0.24 -19.15
N LEU A 13 -13.13 0.20 -17.82
CA LEU A 13 -14.12 0.78 -16.91
C LEU A 13 -14.29 2.29 -17.12
N LEU A 14 -13.17 3.00 -17.33
CA LEU A 14 -13.19 4.45 -17.51
C LEU A 14 -13.76 4.84 -18.88
N VAL A 15 -13.41 4.08 -19.92
CA VAL A 15 -13.94 4.26 -21.29
C VAL A 15 -15.45 4.01 -21.32
N ASN A 16 -15.91 2.92 -20.69
CA ASN A 16 -17.32 2.52 -20.70
C ASN A 16 -18.23 3.42 -19.84
N ARG A 17 -17.65 4.26 -18.96
CA ARG A 17 -18.39 5.10 -18.01
C ARG A 17 -18.14 6.59 -18.24
N GLU A 18 -17.70 7.01 -19.42
CA GLU A 18 -17.59 8.43 -19.73
C GLU A 18 -18.93 9.17 -19.47
N PRO A 19 -18.90 10.39 -18.91
CA PRO A 19 -17.72 11.22 -18.60
C PRO A 19 -17.20 11.11 -17.15
N ILE A 20 -17.20 9.93 -16.52
CA ILE A 20 -16.71 9.76 -15.13
C ILE A 20 -15.28 10.28 -14.92
N VAL A 21 -15.09 10.98 -13.80
CA VAL A 21 -13.79 11.39 -13.26
C VAL A 21 -13.52 10.58 -12.00
N TYR A 22 -12.61 9.60 -12.09
CA TYR A 22 -12.26 8.72 -10.98
C TYR A 22 -11.00 9.20 -10.26
N LEU A 23 -11.18 9.65 -9.01
CA LEU A 23 -10.12 10.21 -8.15
C LEU A 23 -10.10 9.53 -6.75
N ASP A 24 -10.47 8.24 -6.67
CA ASP A 24 -10.36 7.42 -5.45
C ASP A 24 -9.31 6.30 -5.59
N ASN A 25 -8.23 6.60 -6.32
CA ASN A 25 -7.13 5.68 -6.63
C ASN A 25 -6.39 5.14 -5.39
N ALA A 26 -6.24 5.97 -4.35
CA ALA A 26 -5.60 5.57 -3.09
C ALA A 26 -6.46 4.58 -2.28
N ALA A 27 -7.74 4.35 -2.64
CA ALA A 27 -8.53 3.24 -2.13
C ALA A 27 -8.35 1.99 -2.99
N THR A 28 -8.56 2.11 -4.31
CA THR A 28 -8.29 1.06 -5.30
C THR A 28 -8.14 1.70 -6.68
N THR A 29 -7.25 1.20 -7.51
CA THR A 29 -7.10 1.71 -8.88
C THR A 29 -7.98 0.94 -9.86
N GLN A 30 -8.22 1.48 -11.05
CA GLN A 30 -8.80 0.73 -12.16
C GLN A 30 -7.78 -0.20 -12.80
N LYS A 31 -8.24 -1.17 -13.58
CA LYS A 31 -7.40 -2.24 -14.13
C LYS A 31 -7.20 -2.03 -15.63
N PRO A 32 -5.95 -2.02 -16.13
CA PRO A 32 -5.72 -1.94 -17.56
C PRO A 32 -6.12 -3.26 -18.22
N GLU A 33 -6.45 -3.20 -19.51
CA GLU A 33 -6.90 -4.36 -20.28
C GLU A 33 -5.89 -5.52 -20.26
N VAL A 34 -4.59 -5.22 -20.22
CA VAL A 34 -3.53 -6.25 -20.12
C VAL A 34 -3.63 -7.09 -18.84
N VAL A 35 -4.03 -6.50 -17.71
CA VAL A 35 -4.22 -7.24 -16.45
C VAL A 35 -5.48 -8.09 -16.52
N ILE A 36 -6.55 -7.55 -17.10
CA ILE A 36 -7.81 -8.29 -17.30
C ILE A 36 -7.57 -9.50 -18.21
N ASN A 37 -6.86 -9.31 -19.31
CA ASN A 37 -6.53 -10.37 -20.25
C ASN A 37 -5.65 -11.44 -19.60
N ALA A 38 -4.65 -11.07 -18.79
CA ALA A 38 -3.83 -12.05 -18.08
C ALA A 38 -4.66 -12.98 -17.17
N LEU A 39 -5.70 -12.44 -16.50
CA LEU A 39 -6.64 -13.24 -15.71
C LEU A 39 -7.51 -14.15 -16.59
N VAL A 40 -8.05 -13.61 -17.69
CA VAL A 40 -8.88 -14.35 -18.64
C VAL A 40 -8.08 -15.49 -19.29
N ASP A 41 -6.87 -15.22 -19.73
CA ASP A 41 -5.99 -16.18 -20.39
C ASP A 41 -5.63 -17.32 -19.43
N TYR A 42 -5.22 -17.01 -18.20
CA TYR A 42 -4.98 -18.05 -17.18
C TYR A 42 -6.19 -18.96 -17.00
N TYR A 43 -7.39 -18.39 -16.77
CA TYR A 43 -8.57 -19.20 -16.52
C TYR A 43 -9.07 -19.98 -17.74
N SER A 44 -8.89 -19.43 -18.94
CA SER A 44 -9.35 -20.06 -20.18
C SER A 44 -8.38 -21.07 -20.77
N GLN A 45 -7.09 -20.99 -20.42
CA GLN A 45 -6.03 -21.81 -21.06
C GLN A 45 -5.19 -22.63 -20.07
N ASN A 46 -4.88 -22.11 -18.88
CA ASN A 46 -3.86 -22.70 -17.98
C ASN A 46 -4.36 -22.97 -16.55
N ASN A 47 -5.67 -23.01 -16.30
CA ASN A 47 -6.20 -23.23 -14.95
C ASN A 47 -5.89 -24.63 -14.41
N ALA A 48 -4.91 -24.71 -13.50
CA ALA A 48 -4.56 -25.90 -12.75
C ALA A 48 -3.97 -25.50 -11.39
N ASN A 49 -3.97 -26.44 -10.43
CA ASN A 49 -3.28 -26.24 -9.17
C ASN A 49 -1.75 -26.25 -9.39
N VAL A 50 -1.02 -25.47 -8.61
CA VAL A 50 0.45 -25.37 -8.71
C VAL A 50 1.14 -26.41 -7.81
N HIS A 51 2.39 -26.75 -8.14
CA HIS A 51 3.31 -27.62 -7.37
C HIS A 51 2.87 -29.07 -7.12
N ARG A 52 1.66 -29.46 -7.53
CA ARG A 52 1.06 -30.78 -7.23
C ARG A 52 0.85 -31.70 -8.43
N GLY A 53 0.80 -31.17 -9.64
CA GLY A 53 0.54 -31.95 -10.85
C GLY A 53 1.82 -32.37 -11.56
N VAL A 54 1.75 -33.49 -12.29
CA VAL A 54 2.80 -33.96 -13.23
C VAL A 54 2.37 -33.80 -14.68
N HIS A 55 1.24 -33.11 -14.91
CA HIS A 55 0.68 -32.89 -16.23
C HIS A 55 1.01 -31.48 -16.71
N GLN A 56 1.12 -31.34 -18.03
CA GLN A 56 1.55 -30.10 -18.70
C GLN A 56 0.86 -28.83 -18.17
N ILE A 57 -0.46 -28.85 -18.00
CA ILE A 57 -1.20 -27.65 -17.53
C ILE A 57 -0.77 -27.22 -16.12
N SER A 58 -0.46 -28.17 -15.22
CA SER A 58 0.00 -27.85 -13.86
C SER A 58 1.45 -27.35 -13.88
N ASP A 59 2.29 -27.89 -14.76
CA ASP A 59 3.66 -27.40 -14.95
C ASP A 59 3.66 -25.97 -15.50
N GLU A 60 2.82 -25.68 -16.50
CA GLU A 60 2.63 -24.34 -17.06
C GLU A 60 2.10 -23.35 -16.02
N ALA A 61 1.04 -23.70 -15.28
CA ALA A 61 0.50 -22.87 -14.20
C ALA A 61 1.55 -22.59 -13.11
N THR A 62 2.35 -23.61 -12.76
CA THR A 62 3.44 -23.47 -11.78
C THR A 62 4.52 -22.52 -12.30
N GLY A 63 4.89 -22.64 -13.58
CA GLY A 63 5.82 -21.73 -14.24
C GLY A 63 5.35 -20.27 -14.16
N MET A 64 4.09 -20.02 -14.57
CA MET A 64 3.49 -18.69 -14.52
C MET A 64 3.46 -18.10 -13.09
N PHE A 65 3.15 -18.93 -12.09
CA PHE A 65 3.10 -18.52 -10.69
C PHE A 65 4.49 -18.14 -10.13
N GLU A 66 5.52 -18.96 -10.41
CA GLU A 66 6.87 -18.66 -9.96
C GLU A 66 7.53 -17.52 -10.74
N ASP A 67 7.19 -17.34 -12.01
CA ASP A 67 7.64 -16.19 -12.81
C ASP A 67 6.99 -14.89 -12.31
N ALA A 68 5.73 -14.93 -11.84
CA ALA A 68 5.14 -13.80 -11.14
C ALA A 68 5.92 -13.45 -9.86
N ARG A 69 6.39 -14.44 -9.10
CA ARG A 69 7.22 -14.20 -7.90
C ARG A 69 8.55 -13.55 -8.26
N LYS A 70 9.23 -14.01 -9.32
CA LYS A 70 10.46 -13.38 -9.84
C LYS A 70 10.22 -11.94 -10.30
N THR A 71 9.07 -11.68 -10.93
CA THR A 71 8.68 -10.35 -11.38
C THR A 71 8.51 -9.40 -10.20
N VAL A 72 7.83 -9.86 -9.14
CA VAL A 72 7.68 -9.10 -7.89
C VAL A 72 9.04 -8.87 -7.22
N ALA A 73 9.89 -9.89 -7.15
CA ALA A 73 11.22 -9.78 -6.57
C ALA A 73 12.06 -8.72 -7.28
N LYS A 74 12.04 -8.72 -8.63
CA LYS A 74 12.70 -7.69 -9.44
C LYS A 74 12.09 -6.30 -9.22
N PHE A 75 10.77 -6.22 -9.13
CA PHE A 75 10.05 -4.95 -8.95
C PHE A 75 10.43 -4.21 -7.67
N VAL A 76 10.59 -4.93 -6.56
CA VAL A 76 11.02 -4.33 -5.29
C VAL A 76 12.54 -4.34 -5.10
N ASN A 77 13.29 -4.81 -6.09
CA ASN A 77 14.72 -5.10 -6.02
C ASN A 77 15.09 -5.99 -4.81
N ALA A 78 14.38 -7.11 -4.59
CA ALA A 78 14.78 -8.13 -3.64
C ALA A 78 15.96 -8.96 -4.18
N SER A 79 16.85 -9.42 -3.30
CA SER A 79 18.03 -10.20 -3.71
C SER A 79 17.68 -11.58 -4.27
N ALA A 80 16.55 -12.15 -3.84
CA ALA A 80 16.07 -13.43 -4.32
C ALA A 80 14.53 -13.55 -4.23
N PRO A 81 13.89 -14.37 -5.10
CA PRO A 81 12.43 -14.55 -5.10
C PRO A 81 11.86 -15.23 -3.85
N ASP A 82 12.65 -16.01 -3.12
CA ASP A 82 12.24 -16.67 -1.88
C ASP A 82 11.99 -15.69 -0.72
N GLN A 83 12.42 -14.43 -0.88
CA GLN A 83 12.10 -13.33 0.01
C GLN A 83 10.69 -12.76 -0.19
N ILE A 84 9.97 -13.20 -1.22
CA ILE A 84 8.64 -12.71 -1.57
C ILE A 84 7.60 -13.72 -1.12
N LEU A 85 6.73 -13.30 -0.21
CA LEU A 85 5.56 -14.08 0.22
C LEU A 85 4.29 -13.51 -0.41
N PHE A 86 3.44 -14.39 -0.90
CA PHE A 86 2.12 -14.07 -1.40
C PHE A 86 1.08 -14.15 -0.28
N THR A 87 0.23 -13.13 -0.23
CA THR A 87 -0.80 -12.93 0.79
C THR A 87 -2.06 -12.36 0.14
N ARG A 88 -3.13 -12.15 0.92
CA ARG A 88 -4.39 -11.55 0.44
C ARG A 88 -4.35 -10.03 0.34
N GLY A 89 -3.24 -9.39 0.71
CA GLY A 89 -3.10 -7.94 0.78
C GLY A 89 -2.16 -7.50 1.92
N THR A 90 -1.78 -6.22 1.91
CA THR A 90 -0.95 -5.56 2.95
C THR A 90 -1.43 -5.88 4.36
N THR A 91 -2.75 -5.90 4.59
CA THR A 91 -3.31 -6.21 5.92
C THR A 91 -2.90 -7.61 6.39
N GLU A 92 -2.98 -8.63 5.51
CA GLU A 92 -2.54 -9.98 5.90
C GLU A 92 -1.01 -10.02 6.06
N SER A 93 -0.26 -9.36 5.18
CA SER A 93 1.19 -9.25 5.28
C SER A 93 1.65 -8.71 6.64
N LEU A 94 1.05 -7.62 7.10
CA LEU A 94 1.40 -6.99 8.37
C LEU A 94 0.96 -7.85 9.58
N ASN A 95 -0.20 -8.51 9.49
CA ASN A 95 -0.60 -9.48 10.51
C ASN A 95 0.36 -10.67 10.56
N LEU A 96 0.81 -11.18 9.41
CA LEU A 96 1.78 -12.27 9.35
C LEU A 96 3.03 -11.91 10.15
N VAL A 97 3.62 -10.73 9.92
CA VAL A 97 4.79 -10.27 10.69
C VAL A 97 4.44 -10.13 12.17
N ALA A 98 3.32 -9.47 12.51
CA ALA A 98 2.90 -9.25 13.88
C ALA A 98 2.71 -10.56 14.66
N TYR A 99 2.17 -11.61 14.03
CA TYR A 99 1.86 -12.87 14.73
C TYR A 99 2.94 -13.94 14.64
N THR A 100 3.91 -13.83 13.73
CA THR A 100 4.95 -14.88 13.56
C THR A 100 6.37 -14.39 13.85
N TYR A 101 6.65 -13.09 13.69
CA TYR A 101 7.93 -12.50 14.06
C TYR A 101 7.85 -11.83 15.42
N ALA A 102 6.88 -10.95 15.67
CA ALA A 102 6.87 -10.15 16.90
C ALA A 102 6.95 -10.97 18.21
N PRO A 103 6.34 -12.17 18.34
CA PRO A 103 6.49 -13.01 19.53
C PRO A 103 7.94 -13.44 19.85
N THR A 104 8.86 -13.37 18.90
CA THR A 104 10.27 -13.73 19.12
C THR A 104 11.07 -12.60 19.78
N VAL A 105 10.60 -11.36 19.69
CA VAL A 105 11.29 -10.16 20.18
C VAL A 105 10.49 -9.36 21.21
N LEU A 106 9.16 -9.57 21.31
CA LEU A 106 8.30 -8.81 22.22
C LEU A 106 8.16 -9.47 23.59
N ASN A 107 8.16 -8.62 24.63
CA ASN A 107 7.90 -8.96 26.02
C ASN A 107 7.50 -7.68 26.79
N ASP A 108 7.30 -7.79 28.11
CA ASP A 108 6.83 -6.68 28.96
C ASP A 108 7.83 -5.51 29.12
N GLN A 109 9.07 -5.67 28.65
CA GLN A 109 10.08 -4.60 28.65
C GLN A 109 10.24 -3.91 27.30
N THR A 110 9.72 -4.49 26.22
CA THR A 110 9.96 -3.97 24.87
C THR A 110 8.83 -3.09 24.36
N THR A 111 9.14 -2.33 23.31
CA THR A 111 8.23 -1.36 22.69
C THR A 111 8.16 -1.56 21.18
N VAL A 112 6.95 -1.48 20.64
CA VAL A 112 6.69 -1.26 19.21
C VAL A 112 6.46 0.23 18.99
N LEU A 113 7.19 0.81 18.04
CA LEU A 113 6.93 2.16 17.56
C LEU A 113 6.12 2.11 16.27
N ILE A 114 5.06 2.91 16.22
CA ILE A 114 4.29 3.22 15.02
C ILE A 114 4.25 4.73 14.79
N THR A 115 3.54 5.21 13.78
CA THR A 115 3.30 6.65 13.58
C THR A 115 1.82 6.99 13.79
N GLU A 116 1.50 8.26 14.06
CA GLU A 116 0.10 8.72 14.07
C GLU A 116 -0.54 8.67 12.68
N MET A 117 0.26 8.60 11.59
CA MET A 117 -0.23 8.55 10.21
C MET A 117 -0.44 7.13 9.65
N GLU A 118 -0.33 6.09 10.48
CA GLU A 118 -0.56 4.73 10.04
C GLU A 118 -2.00 4.49 9.57
N HIS A 119 -2.11 3.72 8.50
CA HIS A 119 -3.36 3.07 8.17
C HIS A 119 -3.69 2.03 9.25
N HIS A 120 -4.97 1.77 9.52
CA HIS A 120 -5.42 0.81 10.54
C HIS A 120 -4.79 -0.58 10.39
N SER A 121 -4.48 -1.01 9.16
CA SER A 121 -3.76 -2.25 8.87
C SER A 121 -2.35 -2.32 9.44
N ASN A 122 -1.67 -1.19 9.63
CA ASN A 122 -0.35 -1.08 10.26
C ASN A 122 -0.44 -0.47 11.67
N PHE A 123 -1.60 -0.58 12.30
CA PHE A 123 -1.87 -0.07 13.66
C PHE A 123 -2.46 -1.18 14.54
N VAL A 124 -3.60 -1.72 14.11
CA VAL A 124 -4.38 -2.70 14.89
C VAL A 124 -3.62 -4.00 15.17
N PRO A 125 -2.86 -4.60 14.23
CA PRO A 125 -2.10 -5.82 14.52
C PRO A 125 -1.08 -5.61 15.63
N TRP A 126 -0.43 -4.44 15.67
CA TRP A 126 0.53 -4.09 16.70
C TRP A 126 -0.12 -3.87 18.06
N GLN A 127 -1.30 -3.24 18.10
CA GLN A 127 -2.07 -3.14 19.33
C GLN A 127 -2.39 -4.52 19.92
N LEU A 128 -2.94 -5.41 19.09
CA LEU A 128 -3.34 -6.74 19.52
C LEU A 128 -2.16 -7.55 20.03
N ILE A 129 -1.03 -7.54 19.32
CA ILE A 129 0.13 -8.32 19.75
C ILE A 129 0.85 -7.71 20.97
N CYS A 130 0.90 -6.37 21.08
CA CYS A 130 1.44 -5.72 22.27
C CYS A 130 0.61 -6.07 23.51
N GLU A 131 -0.72 -6.07 23.40
CA GLU A 131 -1.61 -6.50 24.49
C GLU A 131 -1.35 -7.95 24.91
N CYS A 132 -1.20 -8.86 23.94
CA CYS A 132 -0.90 -10.28 24.20
C CYS A 132 0.47 -10.49 24.86
N MET A 133 1.49 -9.73 24.46
CA MET A 133 2.88 -9.92 24.91
C MET A 133 3.25 -9.05 26.12
N GLY A 134 2.36 -8.14 26.54
CA GLY A 134 2.64 -7.13 27.57
C GLY A 134 3.56 -5.99 27.10
N ALA A 135 3.90 -5.94 25.81
CA ALA A 135 4.77 -4.91 25.24
C ALA A 135 4.05 -3.55 25.15
N LYS A 136 4.82 -2.47 25.04
CA LYS A 136 4.27 -1.13 24.84
C LYS A 136 4.07 -0.83 23.36
N LEU A 137 3.02 -0.09 23.03
CA LEU A 137 2.85 0.53 21.72
C LEU A 137 2.90 2.05 21.88
N LEU A 138 3.82 2.71 21.17
CA LEU A 138 3.94 4.17 21.15
C LEU A 138 3.86 4.70 19.72
N ALA A 139 3.29 5.88 19.55
CA ALA A 139 3.14 6.53 18.25
C ALA A 139 4.05 7.77 18.13
N VAL A 140 4.81 7.82 17.05
CA VAL A 140 5.56 8.99 16.61
C VAL A 140 4.58 10.04 16.10
N LYS A 141 4.84 11.29 16.46
CA LYS A 141 3.94 12.41 16.18
C LYS A 141 4.06 12.87 14.74
N VAL A 142 3.00 13.45 14.23
CA VAL A 142 2.98 14.13 12.94
C VAL A 142 3.01 15.64 13.15
N ASN A 143 3.85 16.34 12.40
CA ASN A 143 3.92 17.80 12.41
C ASN A 143 2.68 18.41 11.74
N SER A 144 2.42 19.70 11.96
CA SER A 144 1.24 20.38 11.40
C SER A 144 1.22 20.43 9.87
N ASP A 145 2.38 20.34 9.22
CA ASP A 145 2.51 20.26 7.76
C ASP A 145 2.29 18.83 7.22
N GLY A 146 2.10 17.84 8.09
CA GLY A 146 1.92 16.44 7.72
C GLY A 146 3.22 15.64 7.56
N THR A 147 4.38 16.19 7.93
CA THR A 147 5.65 15.45 7.99
C THR A 147 5.78 14.65 9.30
N LEU A 148 6.57 13.58 9.29
CA LEU A 148 6.89 12.83 10.50
C LEU A 148 7.79 13.65 11.43
N ASN A 149 7.50 13.67 12.73
CA ASN A 149 8.35 14.35 13.71
C ASN A 149 9.57 13.48 14.07
N LEU A 150 10.67 13.66 13.32
CA LEU A 150 11.91 12.90 13.50
C LEU A 150 12.59 13.14 14.87
N ASP A 151 12.42 14.31 15.47
CA ASP A 151 12.99 14.58 16.80
C ASP A 151 12.27 13.76 17.88
N HIS A 152 10.94 13.68 17.80
CA HIS A 152 10.15 12.80 18.67
C HIS A 152 10.46 11.33 18.40
N PHE A 153 10.67 10.92 17.14
CA PHE A 153 11.11 9.56 16.81
C PHE A 153 12.44 9.22 17.51
N ARG A 154 13.45 10.09 17.39
CA ARG A 154 14.75 9.92 18.05
C ARG A 154 14.65 9.92 19.57
N GLU A 155 13.76 10.73 20.14
CA GLU A 155 13.48 10.72 21.58
C GLU A 155 12.89 9.39 22.04
N LEU A 156 11.89 8.86 21.31
CA LEU A 156 11.26 7.58 21.63
C LEU A 156 12.25 6.41 21.52
N LEU A 157 13.11 6.39 20.49
CA LEU A 157 14.18 5.40 20.36
C LEU A 157 15.15 5.45 21.55
N ARG A 158 15.57 6.64 22.01
CA ARG A 158 16.51 6.79 23.13
C ARG A 158 15.91 6.42 24.49
N SER A 159 14.61 6.64 24.67
CA SER A 159 13.94 6.52 25.96
C SER A 159 13.25 5.18 26.19
N ASN A 160 13.19 4.30 25.18
CA ASN A 160 12.50 3.03 25.25
C ASN A 160 13.34 1.91 24.64
N GLN A 161 13.16 0.68 25.14
CA GLN A 161 13.71 -0.51 24.50
C GLN A 161 12.85 -0.88 23.29
N VAL A 162 13.10 -0.24 22.14
CA VAL A 162 12.34 -0.47 20.92
C VAL A 162 12.82 -1.75 20.25
N ALA A 163 11.88 -2.65 19.94
CA ALA A 163 12.17 -3.91 19.25
C ALA A 163 11.67 -3.91 17.79
N ILE A 164 10.60 -3.16 17.52
CA ILE A 164 9.99 -3.07 16.18
C ILE A 164 9.61 -1.61 15.92
N VAL A 165 9.95 -1.11 14.74
CA VAL A 165 9.42 0.12 14.15
C VAL A 165 8.54 -0.28 12.97
N ALA A 166 7.24 -0.01 13.04
CA ALA A 166 6.31 -0.27 11.96
C ALA A 166 5.74 1.04 11.42
N MET A 167 5.95 1.31 10.13
CA MET A 167 5.62 2.63 9.58
C MET A 167 5.20 2.62 8.12
N THR A 168 4.40 3.60 7.73
CA THR A 168 4.02 3.80 6.33
C THR A 168 5.12 4.49 5.53
N HIS A 169 5.38 4.01 4.31
CA HIS A 169 6.28 4.70 3.36
C HIS A 169 5.59 5.95 2.79
N VAL A 170 4.31 5.84 2.42
CA VAL A 170 3.52 6.95 1.89
C VAL A 170 2.16 6.99 2.58
N SER A 171 1.87 8.10 3.27
CA SER A 171 0.60 8.28 3.95
C SER A 171 -0.57 8.26 2.96
N ASN A 172 -1.56 7.39 3.20
CA ASN A 172 -2.77 7.31 2.37
C ASN A 172 -3.68 8.54 2.48
N VAL A 173 -3.49 9.37 3.50
CA VAL A 173 -4.26 10.60 3.72
C VAL A 173 -3.50 11.80 3.18
N LEU A 174 -2.26 11.97 3.64
CA LEU A 174 -1.49 13.20 3.41
C LEU A 174 -0.73 13.18 2.09
N GLY A 175 -0.44 11.98 1.57
CA GLY A 175 0.48 11.77 0.46
C GLY A 175 1.95 11.92 0.85
N THR A 176 2.27 12.31 2.10
CA THR A 176 3.64 12.47 2.60
C THR A 176 4.47 11.22 2.34
N ILE A 177 5.62 11.38 1.70
CA ILE A 177 6.65 10.35 1.54
C ILE A 177 7.58 10.44 2.76
N ASN A 178 7.69 9.37 3.53
CA ASN A 178 8.54 9.33 4.71
C ASN A 178 9.97 8.91 4.36
N PRO A 179 10.99 9.42 5.08
CA PRO A 179 12.40 9.10 4.81
C PRO A 179 12.76 7.71 5.34
N ILE A 180 12.33 6.66 4.64
CA ILE A 180 12.46 5.26 5.11
C ILE A 180 13.91 4.90 5.40
N ARG A 181 14.86 5.23 4.52
CA ARG A 181 16.30 4.94 4.73
C ARG A 181 16.82 5.48 6.06
N GLU A 182 16.59 6.77 6.33
CA GLU A 182 17.04 7.42 7.56
C GLU A 182 16.42 6.76 8.80
N ILE A 183 15.14 6.40 8.71
CA ILE A 183 14.44 5.75 9.82
C ILE A 183 14.95 4.33 10.04
N THR A 184 15.25 3.60 8.96
CA THR A 184 15.84 2.28 9.04
C THR A 184 17.20 2.32 9.72
N ASP A 185 18.08 3.23 9.31
CA ASP A 185 19.39 3.43 9.94
C ASP A 185 19.27 3.64 11.45
N LEU A 186 18.42 4.60 11.85
CA LEU A 186 18.21 4.93 13.26
C LEU A 186 17.60 3.76 14.06
N ALA A 187 16.69 3.00 13.47
CA ALA A 187 16.07 1.85 14.12
C ALA A 187 17.09 0.71 14.32
N HIS A 188 17.87 0.38 13.28
CA HIS A 188 18.89 -0.65 13.32
C HIS A 188 20.03 -0.32 14.27
N GLU A 189 20.45 0.95 14.35
CA GLU A 189 21.42 1.42 15.34
C GLU A 189 20.97 1.15 16.80
N ASN A 190 19.67 1.05 17.03
CA ASN A 190 19.06 0.74 18.33
C ASN A 190 18.60 -0.72 18.45
N GLY A 191 18.93 -1.58 17.48
CA GLY A 191 18.60 -3.01 17.48
C GLY A 191 17.13 -3.34 17.21
N ALA A 192 16.35 -2.38 16.72
CA ALA A 192 14.96 -2.61 16.31
C ALA A 192 14.89 -3.03 14.85
N ILE A 193 13.98 -3.93 14.50
CA ILE A 193 13.65 -4.20 13.09
C ILE A 193 12.60 -3.22 12.54
N VAL A 194 12.47 -3.15 11.22
CA VAL A 194 11.65 -2.17 10.52
C VAL A 194 10.65 -2.85 9.58
N VAL A 195 9.37 -2.58 9.82
CA VAL A 195 8.24 -3.11 9.03
C VAL A 195 7.57 -1.98 8.28
N ILE A 196 7.66 -2.01 6.95
CA ILE A 196 7.15 -0.93 6.10
C ILE A 196 5.81 -1.28 5.47
N ASP A 197 4.80 -0.42 5.69
CA ASP A 197 3.58 -0.37 4.89
C ASP A 197 3.81 0.47 3.63
N GLY A 198 4.02 -0.22 2.51
CA GLY A 198 4.22 0.34 1.18
C GLY A 198 2.96 0.35 0.32
N ALA A 199 1.76 0.21 0.89
CA ALA A 199 0.53 0.03 0.11
C ALA A 199 0.22 1.18 -0.86
N GLN A 200 0.64 2.41 -0.55
CA GLN A 200 0.56 3.55 -1.47
C GLN A 200 1.84 3.74 -2.27
N ALA A 201 3.01 3.48 -1.67
CA ALA A 201 4.30 3.67 -2.33
C ALA A 201 4.47 2.79 -3.57
N ALA A 202 3.95 1.56 -3.55
CA ALA A 202 4.15 0.58 -4.63
C ALA A 202 3.63 0.98 -6.02
N ALA A 203 2.80 2.02 -6.14
CA ALA A 203 2.37 2.53 -7.45
C ALA A 203 3.02 3.87 -7.84
N HIS A 204 3.71 4.53 -6.89
CA HIS A 204 4.08 5.95 -6.98
C HIS A 204 5.57 6.22 -6.72
N VAL A 205 6.29 5.28 -6.11
CA VAL A 205 7.69 5.42 -5.71
C VAL A 205 8.49 4.28 -6.32
N ASP A 206 9.69 4.57 -6.79
CA ASP A 206 10.65 3.56 -7.23
C ASP A 206 11.12 2.76 -6.01
N LEU A 207 10.80 1.47 -5.96
CA LEU A 207 11.02 0.64 -4.79
C LEU A 207 12.33 -0.13 -4.89
N ASP A 208 13.22 0.11 -3.92
CA ASP A 208 14.42 -0.70 -3.70
C ASP A 208 14.51 -1.10 -2.23
N VAL A 209 14.08 -2.30 -1.89
CA VAL A 209 14.08 -2.78 -0.49
C VAL A 209 15.49 -3.02 0.04
N GLN A 210 16.49 -3.18 -0.82
CA GLN A 210 17.89 -3.31 -0.41
C GLN A 210 18.48 -1.93 -0.07
N GLU A 211 18.23 -0.91 -0.89
CA GLU A 211 18.66 0.46 -0.59
C GLU A 211 17.97 1.00 0.66
N LEU A 212 16.66 0.77 0.79
CA LEU A 212 15.86 1.11 1.97
C LEU A 212 16.22 0.27 3.20
N ASP A 213 16.87 -0.87 2.99
CA ASP A 213 17.36 -1.81 4.01
C ASP A 213 16.24 -2.25 4.97
N SER A 214 15.01 -2.26 4.48
CA SER A 214 13.83 -2.65 5.25
C SER A 214 13.91 -4.13 5.63
N ASP A 215 13.44 -4.49 6.83
CA ASP A 215 13.38 -5.90 7.25
C ASP A 215 12.16 -6.62 6.66
N PHE A 216 11.05 -5.89 6.59
CA PHE A 216 9.81 -6.33 5.96
C PHE A 216 9.18 -5.18 5.17
N TYR A 217 8.57 -5.49 4.03
CA TYR A 217 7.89 -4.50 3.20
C TYR A 217 6.60 -5.07 2.60
N ALA A 218 5.46 -4.43 2.88
CA ALA A 218 4.14 -4.96 2.54
C ALA A 218 3.37 -4.04 1.57
N PHE A 219 2.73 -4.61 0.55
CA PHE A 219 1.86 -3.84 -0.36
C PHE A 219 0.73 -4.69 -0.96
N SER A 220 -0.28 -4.01 -1.50
CA SER A 220 -1.48 -4.64 -2.05
C SER A 220 -1.61 -4.42 -3.55
N SER A 221 -1.91 -5.48 -4.28
CA SER A 221 -2.03 -5.48 -5.75
C SER A 221 -3.10 -4.50 -6.27
N HIS A 222 -4.24 -4.42 -5.57
CA HIS A 222 -5.38 -3.60 -6.01
C HIS A 222 -5.13 -2.08 -6.03
N LYS A 223 -4.07 -1.59 -5.39
CA LYS A 223 -3.65 -0.18 -5.42
C LYS A 223 -2.59 0.12 -6.47
N MET A 224 -2.04 -0.92 -7.09
CA MET A 224 -1.04 -0.84 -8.16
C MET A 224 -1.56 -1.48 -9.44
N TYR A 225 -2.83 -1.23 -9.75
CA TYR A 225 -3.51 -1.61 -11.01
C TYR A 225 -3.73 -3.12 -11.20
N GLY A 226 -3.33 -3.93 -10.21
CA GLY A 226 -3.52 -5.37 -10.21
C GLY A 226 -4.82 -5.85 -9.53
N PRO A 227 -5.00 -7.18 -9.43
CA PRO A 227 -6.20 -7.81 -8.86
C PRO A 227 -6.47 -7.49 -7.39
N THR A 228 -7.72 -7.66 -6.96
CA THR A 228 -8.13 -7.67 -5.55
C THR A 228 -7.81 -8.99 -4.88
N GLY A 229 -7.73 -9.01 -3.55
CA GLY A 229 -7.50 -10.25 -2.79
C GLY A 229 -6.07 -10.79 -2.88
N PHE A 230 -5.13 -9.99 -3.39
CA PHE A 230 -3.73 -10.35 -3.54
C PHE A 230 -2.80 -9.24 -3.04
N GLY A 231 -1.71 -9.62 -2.39
CA GLY A 231 -0.67 -8.72 -1.89
C GLY A 231 0.62 -9.43 -1.57
N ILE A 232 1.63 -8.63 -1.25
CA ILE A 232 3.01 -9.05 -1.13
C ILE A 232 3.51 -8.70 0.27
N LEU A 233 4.25 -9.64 0.86
CA LEU A 233 5.20 -9.36 1.92
C LEU A 233 6.60 -9.71 1.42
N TYR A 234 7.46 -8.70 1.27
CA TYR A 234 8.90 -8.92 1.25
C TYR A 234 9.39 -9.11 2.69
N GLY A 235 10.33 -10.04 2.89
CA GLY A 235 11.06 -10.18 4.14
C GLY A 235 12.53 -10.58 3.91
N ARG A 236 13.41 -10.13 4.80
CA ARG A 236 14.81 -10.59 4.80
C ARG A 236 14.90 -12.10 4.98
N ALA A 237 15.77 -12.74 4.21
CA ALA A 237 15.86 -14.20 4.16
C ALA A 237 16.22 -14.82 5.53
N GLU A 238 17.04 -14.16 6.33
CA GLU A 238 17.39 -14.55 7.70
C GLU A 238 16.19 -14.48 8.64
N LEU A 239 15.40 -13.41 8.59
CA LEU A 239 14.22 -13.24 9.45
C LEU A 239 13.12 -14.23 9.07
N LEU A 240 12.88 -14.41 7.77
CA LEU A 240 11.90 -15.38 7.26
C LEU A 240 12.24 -16.81 7.69
N ARG A 241 13.53 -17.16 7.83
CA ARG A 241 13.95 -18.48 8.32
C ARG A 241 13.66 -18.66 9.81
N GLU A 242 13.85 -17.63 10.61
CA GLU A 242 13.61 -17.64 12.07
C GLU A 242 12.13 -17.67 12.45
N MET A 243 11.27 -17.06 11.64
CA MET A 243 9.82 -16.99 11.90
C MET A 243 9.14 -18.36 11.92
N GLY A 244 8.16 -18.52 12.82
CA GLY A 244 7.25 -19.67 12.82
C GLY A 244 6.27 -19.64 11.64
N PRO A 245 5.52 -20.74 11.40
CA PRO A 245 4.49 -20.76 10.34
C PRO A 245 3.34 -19.78 10.64
N TRP A 246 2.73 -19.23 9.58
CA TRP A 246 1.59 -18.32 9.68
C TRP A 246 0.25 -19.06 9.77
N GLN A 247 -0.17 -19.67 8.67
CA GLN A 247 -1.36 -20.52 8.58
C GLN A 247 -0.91 -21.98 8.46
N GLY A 248 -1.68 -22.90 9.04
CA GLY A 248 -1.41 -24.35 8.95
C GLY A 248 -2.28 -25.01 7.89
N GLY A 249 -1.69 -25.86 7.05
CA GLY A 249 -2.42 -26.56 5.99
C GLY A 249 -1.51 -27.35 5.05
N GLY A 250 -2.05 -27.75 3.90
CA GLY A 250 -1.22 -28.28 2.80
C GLY A 250 -0.26 -27.22 2.24
N GLU A 251 0.63 -27.62 1.34
CA GLU A 251 1.71 -26.81 0.74
C GLU A 251 2.81 -26.37 1.70
N MET A 252 2.48 -25.85 2.87
CA MET A 252 3.48 -25.32 3.81
C MET A 252 4.25 -26.39 4.62
N ILE A 253 3.86 -27.66 4.48
CA ILE A 253 4.41 -28.82 5.20
C ILE A 253 5.48 -29.56 4.39
N LYS A 254 6.50 -30.07 5.09
CA LYS A 254 7.49 -31.01 4.55
C LYS A 254 7.16 -32.45 4.94
N HIS A 255 6.73 -32.68 6.18
CA HIS A 255 6.27 -33.98 6.67
C HIS A 255 5.17 -33.81 7.72
N VAL A 256 4.17 -34.69 7.70
CA VAL A 256 3.06 -34.70 8.66
C VAL A 256 2.89 -36.13 9.19
N SER A 257 2.93 -36.28 10.51
CA SER A 257 2.51 -37.48 11.23
C SER A 257 1.48 -37.12 12.31
N LEU A 258 0.95 -38.12 13.03
CA LEU A 258 0.05 -37.87 14.16
C LEU A 258 0.76 -37.14 15.32
N GLU A 259 2.07 -37.33 15.45
CA GLU A 259 2.87 -36.80 16.55
C GLU A 259 3.51 -35.45 16.23
N LYS A 260 3.92 -35.23 14.97
CA LYS A 260 4.68 -34.03 14.61
C LYS A 260 4.52 -33.64 13.14
N THR A 261 4.52 -32.33 12.91
CA THR A 261 4.67 -31.70 11.59
C THR A 261 6.02 -31.01 11.49
N THR A 262 6.67 -31.13 10.33
CA THR A 262 7.80 -30.29 9.92
C THR A 262 7.40 -29.46 8.70
N PHE A 263 7.96 -28.26 8.58
CA PHE A 263 7.53 -27.26 7.62
C PHE A 263 8.52 -27.14 6.45
N GLN A 264 8.04 -26.59 5.34
CA GLN A 264 8.89 -26.16 4.23
C GLN A 264 9.74 -24.94 4.64
N GLU A 265 10.72 -24.61 3.79
CA GLU A 265 11.44 -23.34 3.89
C GLU A 265 10.59 -22.18 3.32
N PRO A 266 10.93 -20.92 3.63
CA PRO A 266 10.38 -19.77 2.91
C PRO A 266 10.57 -19.92 1.39
N PRO A 267 9.61 -19.47 0.56
CA PRO A 267 8.39 -18.76 0.94
C PRO A 267 7.25 -19.70 1.36
N HIS A 268 7.30 -20.97 0.96
CA HIS A 268 6.20 -21.93 1.10
C HIS A 268 5.75 -22.17 2.54
N LYS A 269 6.64 -22.02 3.53
CA LYS A 269 6.31 -22.07 4.97
C LYS A 269 5.12 -21.18 5.36
N PHE A 270 4.88 -20.11 4.62
CA PHE A 270 3.87 -19.10 4.92
C PHE A 270 2.64 -19.12 4.00
N GLU A 271 2.65 -19.95 2.97
CA GLU A 271 1.64 -19.99 1.90
C GLU A 271 0.83 -21.28 2.00
N ALA A 272 -0.01 -21.38 3.03
CA ALA A 272 -0.78 -22.58 3.31
C ALA A 272 -1.99 -22.74 2.38
N GLY A 273 -2.18 -23.96 1.87
CA GLY A 273 -3.29 -24.31 0.98
C GLY A 273 -3.04 -23.89 -0.47
N THR A 274 -4.06 -24.02 -1.31
CA THR A 274 -3.97 -23.55 -2.71
C THR A 274 -3.88 -22.02 -2.73
N PRO A 275 -2.82 -21.45 -3.35
CA PRO A 275 -2.66 -20.01 -3.43
C PRO A 275 -3.61 -19.38 -4.46
N ASP A 276 -3.75 -18.06 -4.43
CA ASP A 276 -4.39 -17.32 -5.51
C ASP A 276 -3.43 -17.16 -6.70
N ILE A 277 -3.41 -18.19 -7.54
CA ILE A 277 -2.53 -18.28 -8.72
C ILE A 277 -2.83 -17.16 -9.71
N SER A 278 -4.12 -16.87 -9.93
CA SER A 278 -4.56 -15.83 -10.85
C SER A 278 -4.14 -14.43 -10.38
N GLY A 279 -4.21 -14.18 -9.07
CA GLY A 279 -3.79 -12.94 -8.44
C GLY A 279 -2.30 -12.66 -8.66
N ALA A 280 -1.45 -13.68 -8.55
CA ALA A 280 -0.01 -13.57 -8.81
C ALA A 280 0.26 -13.18 -10.26
N ILE A 281 -0.35 -13.88 -11.21
CA ILE A 281 -0.20 -13.64 -12.66
C ILE A 281 -0.70 -12.24 -13.04
N GLY A 282 -1.88 -11.86 -12.54
CA GLY A 282 -2.44 -10.53 -12.78
C GLY A 282 -1.62 -9.40 -12.16
N LEU A 283 -1.00 -9.62 -10.99
CA LEU A 283 -0.07 -8.66 -10.40
C LEU A 283 1.21 -8.52 -11.25
N ALA A 284 1.76 -9.62 -11.77
CA ALA A 284 2.93 -9.57 -12.64
C ALA A 284 2.67 -8.72 -13.89
N ALA A 285 1.51 -8.93 -14.55
CA ALA A 285 1.08 -8.11 -15.67
C ALA A 285 0.91 -6.63 -15.29
N ALA A 286 0.42 -6.34 -14.08
CA ALA A 286 0.27 -4.97 -13.59
C ALA A 286 1.63 -4.29 -13.36
N ILE A 287 2.60 -5.02 -12.79
CA ILE A 287 3.98 -4.56 -12.58
C ILE A 287 4.66 -4.26 -13.92
N GLU A 288 4.52 -5.15 -14.90
CA GLU A 288 5.10 -4.95 -16.23
C GLU A 288 4.50 -3.74 -16.93
N TYR A 289 3.18 -3.55 -16.82
CA TYR A 289 2.48 -2.38 -17.35
C TYR A 289 2.97 -1.09 -16.67
N LEU A 290 3.04 -1.07 -15.34
CA LEU A 290 3.58 0.04 -14.55
C LEU A 290 5.00 0.41 -14.97
N ALA A 291 5.90 -0.57 -15.10
CA ALA A 291 7.29 -0.35 -15.49
C ALA A 291 7.40 0.32 -16.88
N GLN A 292 6.52 -0.06 -17.82
CA GLN A 292 6.44 0.60 -19.13
C GLN A 292 6.00 2.06 -18.99
N GLN A 293 5.01 2.36 -18.15
CA GLN A 293 4.56 3.75 -17.92
C GLN A 293 5.64 4.60 -17.23
N GLN A 294 6.34 4.03 -16.24
CA GLN A 294 7.46 4.69 -15.57
C GLN A 294 8.55 5.09 -16.58
N SER A 295 8.92 4.18 -17.48
CA SER A 295 9.89 4.46 -18.55
C SER A 295 9.45 5.59 -19.52
N CYS A 296 8.15 5.88 -19.56
CA CYS A 296 7.57 6.97 -20.36
C CYS A 296 7.46 8.30 -19.60
N GLY A 297 7.92 8.40 -18.34
CA GLY A 297 7.89 9.63 -17.54
C GLY A 297 6.68 9.76 -16.61
N LEU A 298 6.11 8.65 -16.12
CA LEU A 298 4.97 8.66 -15.19
C LEU A 298 5.25 9.47 -13.91
N SER A 299 6.41 9.28 -13.26
CA SER A 299 6.69 9.90 -11.96
C SER A 299 6.69 11.44 -12.03
N GLU A 300 7.36 11.99 -13.05
CA GLU A 300 7.36 13.44 -13.30
C GLU A 300 5.94 13.96 -13.62
N PHE A 301 5.16 13.18 -14.37
CA PHE A 301 3.77 13.53 -14.67
C PHE A 301 2.87 13.56 -13.43
N GLU A 302 2.97 12.57 -12.55
CA GLU A 302 2.17 12.53 -11.32
C GLU A 302 2.50 13.71 -10.40
N GLU A 303 3.78 14.06 -10.26
CA GLU A 303 4.22 15.24 -9.52
C GLU A 303 3.63 16.53 -10.11
N GLN A 304 3.76 16.72 -11.43
CA GLN A 304 3.20 17.88 -12.12
C GLN A 304 1.66 17.95 -12.00
N LEU A 305 0.97 16.82 -12.06
CA LEU A 305 -0.48 16.76 -11.92
C LEU A 305 -0.92 17.10 -10.50
N LEU A 306 -0.22 16.58 -9.48
CA LEU A 306 -0.51 16.87 -8.08
C LEU A 306 -0.25 18.34 -7.74
N SER A 307 0.86 18.91 -8.23
CA SER A 307 1.15 20.34 -8.11
C SER A 307 0.06 21.19 -8.77
N PHE A 308 -0.29 20.88 -10.03
CA PHE A 308 -1.37 21.57 -10.74
C PHE A 308 -2.72 21.48 -10.02
N ALA A 309 -3.06 20.31 -9.48
CA ALA A 309 -4.27 20.11 -8.71
C ALA A 309 -4.28 20.95 -7.42
N THR A 310 -3.16 20.96 -6.70
CA THR A 310 -2.99 21.73 -5.47
C THR A 310 -3.19 23.22 -5.74
N ASP A 311 -2.48 23.78 -6.73
CA ASP A 311 -2.59 25.20 -7.12
C ASP A 311 -3.99 25.57 -7.59
N THR A 312 -4.67 24.64 -8.28
CA THR A 312 -6.01 24.88 -8.80
C THR A 312 -7.04 24.90 -7.68
N LEU A 313 -7.01 23.93 -6.76
CA LEU A 313 -7.96 23.84 -5.67
C LEU A 313 -7.76 24.94 -4.62
N LEU A 314 -6.52 25.39 -4.38
CA LEU A 314 -6.24 26.51 -3.46
C LEU A 314 -6.86 27.85 -3.90
N LYS A 315 -7.36 27.97 -5.14
CA LYS A 315 -8.13 29.13 -5.60
C LYS A 315 -9.55 29.17 -5.03
N ILE A 316 -10.01 28.11 -4.37
CA ILE A 316 -11.35 28.02 -3.77
C ILE A 316 -11.33 28.65 -2.38
N ASP A 317 -12.20 29.63 -2.18
CA ASP A 317 -12.32 30.34 -0.90
C ASP A 317 -12.74 29.40 0.26
N GLY A 318 -11.97 29.44 1.35
CA GLY A 318 -12.13 28.57 2.51
C GLY A 318 -11.74 27.11 2.27
N LEU A 319 -11.02 26.77 1.19
CA LEU A 319 -10.42 25.44 1.03
C LEU A 319 -9.07 25.38 1.75
N ARG A 320 -8.87 24.31 2.53
CA ARG A 320 -7.61 24.03 3.23
C ARG A 320 -7.10 22.64 2.89
N VAL A 321 -5.89 22.57 2.33
CA VAL A 321 -5.18 21.30 2.09
C VAL A 321 -4.67 20.73 3.42
N ILE A 322 -4.79 19.41 3.58
CA ILE A 322 -4.32 18.65 4.74
C ILE A 322 -3.16 17.78 4.29
N GLY A 323 -1.96 18.05 4.84
CA GLY A 323 -0.70 17.47 4.38
C GLY A 323 -0.07 18.32 3.28
N THR A 324 0.87 19.18 3.68
CA THR A 324 1.62 20.13 2.84
C THR A 324 3.13 19.83 2.88
N ALA A 325 3.51 18.58 3.19
CA ALA A 325 4.88 18.12 3.09
C ALA A 325 5.45 18.40 1.69
N ALA A 326 6.74 18.74 1.61
CA ALA A 326 7.42 19.03 0.36
C ALA A 326 7.47 17.78 -0.55
N GLU A 327 7.81 16.63 0.03
CA GLU A 327 7.81 15.34 -0.66
C GLU A 327 6.47 14.63 -0.44
N LYS A 328 5.63 14.63 -1.47
CA LYS A 328 4.34 13.96 -1.43
C LYS A 328 3.90 13.44 -2.79
N CYS A 329 3.13 12.35 -2.80
CA CYS A 329 2.59 11.75 -4.02
C CYS A 329 1.16 11.22 -3.82
N GLY A 330 0.46 10.99 -4.94
CA GLY A 330 -0.79 10.22 -5.03
C GLY A 330 -2.06 10.84 -4.42
N ALA A 331 -1.98 11.59 -3.32
CA ALA A 331 -3.14 12.05 -2.54
C ALA A 331 -3.18 13.56 -2.25
N LEU A 332 -4.36 14.14 -2.46
CA LEU A 332 -4.72 15.51 -2.09
C LEU A 332 -5.94 15.48 -1.17
N SER A 333 -5.68 15.47 0.14
CA SER A 333 -6.71 15.63 1.16
C SER A 333 -6.98 17.11 1.43
N PHE A 334 -8.25 17.47 1.57
CA PHE A 334 -8.66 18.85 1.85
C PHE A 334 -9.94 18.92 2.67
N LEU A 335 -10.14 20.10 3.24
CA LEU A 335 -11.35 20.54 3.93
C LEU A 335 -11.86 21.82 3.28
N VAL A 336 -13.16 22.07 3.45
CA VAL A 336 -13.78 23.31 2.99
C VAL A 336 -14.60 23.90 4.13
N ASP A 337 -14.27 25.14 4.51
CA ASP A 337 -14.88 25.83 5.64
C ASP A 337 -16.40 25.89 5.52
N GLY A 338 -17.09 25.67 6.65
CA GLY A 338 -18.56 25.67 6.71
C GLY A 338 -19.23 24.47 6.02
N THR A 339 -18.49 23.41 5.69
CA THR A 339 -19.05 22.19 5.07
C THR A 339 -18.57 20.94 5.79
N HIS A 340 -19.36 19.86 5.70
CA HIS A 340 -18.94 18.54 6.17
C HIS A 340 -18.34 17.73 4.99
N PRO A 341 -17.22 17.01 5.16
CA PRO A 341 -16.58 16.28 4.06
C PRO A 341 -17.51 15.32 3.32
N HIS A 342 -18.38 14.63 4.05
CA HIS A 342 -19.35 13.69 3.47
C HIS A 342 -20.34 14.36 2.49
N ASP A 343 -20.80 15.57 2.81
CA ASP A 343 -21.77 16.28 1.97
C ASP A 343 -21.10 16.77 0.68
N VAL A 344 -19.86 17.24 0.78
CA VAL A 344 -19.03 17.60 -0.38
C VAL A 344 -18.86 16.38 -1.29
N GLY A 345 -18.49 15.21 -0.74
CA GLY A 345 -18.32 13.98 -1.52
C GLY A 345 -19.61 13.53 -2.20
N THR A 346 -20.75 13.63 -1.52
CA THR A 346 -22.07 13.29 -2.09
C THR A 346 -22.36 14.15 -3.32
N LEU A 347 -22.20 15.48 -3.21
CA LEU A 347 -22.44 16.40 -4.33
C LEU A 347 -21.42 16.27 -5.46
N LEU A 348 -20.18 15.90 -5.16
CA LEU A 348 -19.17 15.59 -6.20
C LEU A 348 -19.57 14.32 -6.97
N ASN A 349 -20.06 13.29 -6.29
CA ASN A 349 -20.51 12.04 -6.91
C ASN A 349 -21.73 12.27 -7.83
N GLU A 350 -22.69 13.10 -7.43
CA GLU A 350 -23.81 13.50 -8.32
C GLU A 350 -23.34 14.19 -9.60
N GLN A 351 -22.16 14.80 -9.56
CA GLN A 351 -21.50 15.45 -10.69
C GLN A 351 -20.50 14.51 -11.43
N GLN A 352 -20.54 13.22 -11.12
CA GLN A 352 -19.69 12.15 -11.68
C GLN A 352 -18.19 12.32 -11.39
N VAL A 353 -17.87 12.96 -10.26
CA VAL A 353 -16.51 13.06 -9.72
C VAL A 353 -16.40 12.16 -8.49
N ALA A 354 -15.76 11.00 -8.64
CA ALA A 354 -15.60 10.03 -7.57
C ALA A 354 -14.38 10.40 -6.70
N VAL A 355 -14.63 10.76 -5.45
CA VAL A 355 -13.63 11.03 -4.41
C VAL A 355 -13.94 10.21 -3.16
N ARG A 356 -13.00 10.17 -2.20
CA ARG A 356 -13.24 9.57 -0.89
C ARG A 356 -13.54 10.62 0.16
N THR A 357 -14.37 10.27 1.14
CA THR A 357 -14.60 11.10 2.33
C THR A 357 -14.50 10.28 3.60
N GLY A 358 -14.24 10.96 4.73
CA GLY A 358 -14.19 10.35 6.06
C GLY A 358 -12.77 10.26 6.62
N HIS A 359 -12.53 9.23 7.44
CA HIS A 359 -11.25 9.07 8.15
C HIS A 359 -10.20 8.25 7.38
N HIS A 360 -10.56 7.68 6.23
CA HIS A 360 -9.65 6.90 5.36
C HIS A 360 -8.88 5.79 6.09
N CYS A 361 -9.50 5.17 7.11
CA CYS A 361 -8.85 4.17 7.96
C CYS A 361 -7.57 4.69 8.64
N ALA A 362 -7.54 5.97 9.03
CA ALA A 362 -6.45 6.62 9.74
C ALA A 362 -7.02 7.56 10.84
N ILE A 363 -7.89 7.01 11.70
CA ILE A 363 -8.57 7.79 12.77
C ILE A 363 -7.56 8.50 13.70
N PRO A 364 -6.49 7.84 14.19
CA PRO A 364 -5.51 8.52 15.05
C PRO A 364 -4.89 9.77 14.42
N LEU A 365 -4.66 9.76 13.10
CA LEU A 365 -4.18 10.94 12.37
C LEU A 365 -5.20 12.09 12.42
N MET A 366 -6.48 11.77 12.25
CA MET A 366 -7.56 12.78 12.27
C MET A 366 -7.66 13.42 13.66
N GLU A 367 -7.51 12.62 14.71
CA GLU A 367 -7.47 13.08 16.10
C GLU A 367 -6.25 13.96 16.38
N ALA A 368 -5.06 13.53 15.93
CA ALA A 368 -3.81 14.30 16.07
C ALA A 368 -3.88 15.66 15.36
N LEU A 369 -4.53 15.72 14.20
CA LEU A 369 -4.74 16.96 13.43
C LEU A 369 -5.96 17.77 13.90
N GLY A 370 -6.78 17.25 14.82
CA GLY A 370 -7.98 17.91 15.33
C GLY A 370 -9.05 18.14 14.25
N ILE A 371 -9.22 17.20 13.31
CA ILE A 371 -10.16 17.31 12.18
C ILE A 371 -11.16 16.13 12.14
N PRO A 372 -12.37 16.32 11.59
CA PRO A 372 -13.41 15.28 11.56
C PRO A 372 -13.25 14.25 10.42
N GLY A 373 -12.12 14.24 9.72
CA GLY A 373 -11.94 13.58 8.43
C GLY A 373 -11.66 14.58 7.30
N THR A 374 -11.54 14.09 6.06
CA THR A 374 -11.25 14.93 4.88
C THR A 374 -12.03 14.47 3.66
N VAL A 375 -12.10 15.33 2.64
CA VAL A 375 -12.31 14.88 1.25
C VAL A 375 -10.93 14.57 0.69
N ARG A 376 -10.78 13.44 0.00
CA ARG A 376 -9.52 13.04 -0.63
C ARG A 376 -9.73 12.78 -2.11
N ALA A 377 -9.09 13.60 -2.94
CA ALA A 377 -8.87 13.31 -4.34
C ALA A 377 -7.48 12.67 -4.48
N SER A 378 -7.43 11.48 -5.07
CA SER A 378 -6.19 10.74 -5.28
C SER A 378 -6.03 10.44 -6.76
N PHE A 379 -4.84 10.69 -7.28
CA PHE A 379 -4.53 10.62 -8.70
C PHE A 379 -3.81 9.31 -9.03
N GLY A 380 -3.99 8.82 -10.25
CA GLY A 380 -3.23 7.71 -10.81
C GLY A 380 -2.90 7.98 -12.28
N LEU A 381 -2.22 7.02 -12.91
CA LEU A 381 -1.57 7.20 -14.22
C LEU A 381 -2.51 7.59 -15.37
N TYR A 382 -3.81 7.31 -15.25
CA TYR A 382 -4.83 7.64 -16.26
C TYR A 382 -5.52 8.99 -16.04
N ASN A 383 -5.22 9.69 -14.95
CA ASN A 383 -5.79 11.00 -14.68
C ASN A 383 -5.06 12.10 -15.45
N SER A 384 -5.73 13.23 -15.64
CA SER A 384 -5.28 14.33 -16.47
C SER A 384 -5.63 15.70 -15.87
N LYS A 385 -5.05 16.77 -16.42
CA LYS A 385 -5.42 18.15 -16.05
C LYS A 385 -6.92 18.44 -16.26
N LYS A 386 -7.55 17.79 -17.25
CA LYS A 386 -9.00 17.90 -17.47
C LYS A 386 -9.82 17.31 -16.31
N ASP A 387 -9.33 16.24 -15.71
CA ASP A 387 -9.98 15.65 -14.53
C ASP A 387 -9.88 16.59 -13.32
N VAL A 388 -8.76 17.30 -13.17
CA VAL A 388 -8.57 18.35 -12.16
C VAL A 388 -9.52 19.53 -12.40
N ASP A 389 -9.63 20.01 -13.64
CA ASP A 389 -10.56 21.11 -13.99
C ASP A 389 -12.02 20.71 -13.68
N ARG A 390 -12.39 19.46 -13.97
CA ARG A 390 -13.70 18.90 -13.63
C ARG A 390 -13.94 18.84 -12.13
N LEU A 391 -12.95 18.40 -11.35
CA LEU A 391 -13.01 18.42 -9.89
C LEU A 391 -13.22 19.85 -9.37
N TYR A 392 -12.45 20.83 -9.88
CA TYR A 392 -12.53 22.22 -9.46
C TYR A 392 -13.93 22.83 -9.69
N GLU A 393 -14.49 22.67 -10.88
CA GLU A 393 -15.83 23.19 -11.19
C GLU A 393 -16.94 22.46 -10.41
N ALA A 394 -16.80 21.15 -10.21
CA ALA A 394 -17.74 20.37 -9.41
C ALA A 394 -17.73 20.81 -7.93
N LEU A 395 -16.53 21.09 -7.41
CA LEU A 395 -16.35 21.55 -6.04
C LEU A 395 -16.92 22.95 -5.83
N LYS A 396 -16.69 23.90 -6.74
CA LYS A 396 -17.35 25.23 -6.70
C LYS A 396 -18.87 25.12 -6.68
N THR A 397 -19.42 24.22 -7.48
CA THR A 397 -20.86 23.99 -7.53
C THR A 397 -21.38 23.43 -6.21
N ALA A 398 -20.69 22.43 -5.65
CA ALA A 398 -21.03 21.83 -4.35
C ALA A 398 -20.99 22.86 -3.22
N ILE A 399 -19.92 23.66 -3.15
CA ILE A 399 -19.76 24.69 -2.11
C ILE A 399 -20.86 25.74 -2.18
N ARG A 400 -21.24 26.17 -3.40
CA ARG A 400 -22.35 27.10 -3.60
C ARG A 400 -23.70 26.53 -3.16
N ILE A 401 -23.87 25.21 -3.16
CA ILE A 401 -25.09 24.56 -2.67
C ILE A 401 -25.07 24.47 -1.14
N LEU A 402 -23.92 24.10 -0.54
CA LEU A 402 -23.79 23.86 0.89
C LEU A 402 -23.68 25.12 1.76
N ARG A 403 -23.15 26.23 1.20
CA ARG A 403 -23.00 27.51 1.91
C ARG A 403 -24.18 28.47 1.72
N LYS A 404 -25.25 28.03 1.05
CA LYS A 404 -26.53 28.76 1.00
C LYS A 404 -27.33 28.47 2.25
#